data_AF-A0A540L076-F1
#
_entry.id   AF-A0A540L076-F1
#
_cell.length_a   1.000
_cell.length_b   1.000
_cell.length_c   1.000
_cell.angle_alpha   90.00
_cell.angle_beta   90.00
_cell.angle_gamma   90.00
#
_symmetry.space_group_name_H-M   'P 1'
#
loop_
_entity.id
_entity.type
_entity.pdbx_description
1 polymer ?
#
loop_
_entity_poly.entity_id
_entity_poly.type
_entity_poly.pdbx_seq_one_letter_code
_entity_poly.pdbx_strand_id
1 'polypeptide(L)' 'MDELTGHIQDVIPWCMLYADDIGLIDETQKGVNAKLNLWREVLESKGLRLSRSKTEYMEYKRDG' A
#
# COMPACT_ATOMS: atom_id res chain seq x y z
N MET A 1 -1.88 15.40 4.66
CA MET A 1 -1.59 14.13 3.97
C MET A 1 -0.11 13.81 4.04
N ASP A 2 0.78 14.77 3.72
CA ASP A 2 2.25 14.57 3.73
C ASP A 2 2.84 14.20 5.11
N GLU A 3 2.33 14.76 6.20
CA GLU A 3 2.84 14.47 7.55
C GLU A 3 2.45 13.06 8.05
N LEU A 4 1.32 12.54 7.55
CA LEU A 4 0.78 11.22 7.89
C LEU A 4 1.55 10.10 7.20
N THR A 5 1.98 10.36 5.96
CA THR A 5 2.54 9.34 5.07
C THR A 5 4.04 9.47 4.88
N GLY A 6 4.68 10.61 5.24
CA GLY A 6 6.13 10.78 5.15
C GLY A 6 6.92 9.68 5.84
N HIS A 7 6.52 9.32 7.08
CA HIS A 7 7.14 8.23 7.84
C HIS A 7 6.96 6.84 7.22
N ILE A 8 5.98 6.64 6.34
CA ILE A 8 5.65 5.34 5.72
C ILE A 8 6.24 5.25 4.31
N GLN A 9 6.21 6.38 3.56
CA GLN A 9 6.86 6.52 2.26
C GLN A 9 8.39 6.35 2.38
N ASP A 10 9.01 6.92 3.43
CA ASP A 10 10.44 6.72 3.71
C ASP A 10 10.80 5.25 3.99
N VAL A 11 9.85 4.45 4.47
CA VAL A 11 10.07 3.03 4.82
C VAL A 11 9.82 2.11 3.62
N ILE A 12 9.04 2.54 2.61
CA ILE A 12 8.67 1.71 1.46
C ILE A 12 8.89 2.47 0.15
N PRO A 13 10.03 2.26 -0.54
CA PRO A 13 10.39 2.99 -1.76
C PRO A 13 9.48 2.73 -2.98
N TRP A 14 8.45 1.88 -2.84
CA TRP A 14 7.56 1.44 -3.94
C TRP A 14 6.08 1.73 -3.66
N CYS A 15 5.78 2.63 -2.72
CA CYS A 15 4.42 3.06 -2.43
C CYS A 15 4.10 4.38 -3.13
N MET A 16 3.12 4.38 -4.03
CA MET A 16 2.59 5.59 -4.67
C MET A 16 1.26 5.95 -4.00
N LEU A 17 1.15 7.17 -3.47
CA LEU A 17 -0.06 7.72 -2.86
C LEU A 17 -0.61 8.81 -3.77
N TYR A 18 -1.87 8.69 -4.17
CA TYR A 18 -2.55 9.74 -4.94
C TYR A 18 -3.99 9.92 -4.43
N ALA A 19 -4.30 11.12 -3.95
CA ALA A 19 -5.58 11.42 -3.29
C ALA A 19 -5.93 10.39 -2.18
N ASP A 20 -6.92 9.54 -2.41
CA ASP A 20 -7.39 8.49 -1.48
C ASP A 20 -6.85 7.09 -1.82
N ASP A 21 -6.05 6.95 -2.89
CA ASP A 21 -5.57 5.67 -3.41
C ASP A 21 -4.11 5.39 -3.02
N ILE A 22 -3.83 4.12 -2.70
CA ILE A 22 -2.50 3.61 -2.33
C ILE A 22 -2.13 2.46 -3.25
N GLY A 23 -1.03 2.61 -4.00
CA GLY A 23 -0.41 1.53 -4.78
C GLY A 23 0.62 0.76 -3.96
N LEU A 24 0.48 -0.57 -3.87
CA LEU A 24 1.44 -1.48 -3.25
C LEU A 24 2.05 -2.39 -4.32
N ILE A 25 3.38 -2.36 -4.45
CA ILE A 25 4.12 -3.16 -5.43
C ILE A 25 5.18 -3.99 -4.71
N ASP A 26 5.26 -5.27 -5.07
CA ASP A 26 6.30 -6.19 -4.63
C ASP A 26 6.51 -7.28 -5.70
N GLU A 27 7.67 -7.93 -5.69
CA GLU A 27 7.96 -9.05 -6.59
C GLU A 27 7.17 -10.31 -6.20
N THR A 28 6.72 -10.40 -4.94
CA THR A 28 6.03 -11.56 -4.42
C THR A 28 4.66 -11.20 -3.83
N GLN A 29 3.68 -12.08 -4.01
CA GLN A 29 2.36 -11.92 -3.39
C GLN A 29 2.46 -11.82 -1.84
N LYS A 30 3.41 -12.56 -1.25
CA LYS A 30 3.69 -12.50 0.20
C LYS A 30 4.19 -11.11 0.62
N GLY A 31 5.06 -10.49 -0.17
CA GLY A 31 5.55 -9.14 0.09
C GLY A 31 4.46 -8.08 -0.05
N VAL A 32 3.61 -8.17 -1.08
CA VAL A 32 2.43 -7.30 -1.22
C VAL A 32 1.50 -7.44 0.00
N ASN A 33 1.24 -8.66 0.46
CA ASN A 33 0.35 -8.89 1.60
C ASN A 33 0.95 -8.41 2.93
N ALA A 34 2.27 -8.51 3.11
CA ALA A 34 2.95 -7.96 4.28
C ALA A 34 2.84 -6.42 4.31
N LYS A 35 3.08 -5.76 3.17
CA LYS A 35 2.89 -4.31 3.01
C LYS A 35 1.44 -3.90 3.28
N LEU A 36 0.47 -4.66 2.75
CA LEU A 36 -0.96 -4.38 2.96
C LEU A 36 -1.35 -4.40 4.45
N ASN A 37 -0.83 -5.37 5.21
CA ASN A 37 -1.10 -5.45 6.65
C ASN A 37 -0.49 -4.27 7.42
N LEU A 38 0.74 -3.87 7.08
CA LEU A 38 1.37 -2.70 7.69
C LEU A 38 0.56 -1.43 7.42
N TRP A 39 0.14 -1.21 6.16
CA TRP A 39 -0.67 -0.06 5.80
C TRP A 39 -2.03 -0.05 6.50
N ARG A 40 -2.65 -1.23 6.67
CA ARG A 40 -3.88 -1.35 7.45
C ARG A 40 -3.66 -0.88 8.89
N GLU A 41 -2.63 -1.37 9.57
CA GLU A 41 -2.34 -1.01 10.96
C GLU A 41 -2.08 0.49 11.12
N VAL A 42 -1.26 1.08 10.24
CA VAL A 42 -0.95 2.51 10.31
C VAL A 42 -2.20 3.36 10.04
N LEU A 43 -3.00 3.01 9.04
CA LEU A 43 -4.23 3.75 8.75
C LEU A 43 -5.24 3.62 9.89
N GLU A 44 -5.43 2.42 10.43
CA GLU A 44 -6.34 2.18 11.56
C GLU A 44 -5.90 2.96 12.81
N SER A 45 -4.59 3.04 13.09
CA SER A 45 -4.05 3.86 14.19
C SER A 45 -4.37 5.36 14.05
N LYS A 46 -4.71 5.80 12.83
CA LYS A 46 -5.02 7.19 12.48
C LYS A 46 -6.52 7.39 12.22
N GLY A 47 -7.35 6.39 12.50
CA GLY A 47 -8.80 6.42 12.31
C GLY A 47 -9.25 6.26 10.85
N LEU A 48 -8.35 5.87 9.96
CA LEU A 48 -8.62 5.61 8.55
C LEU A 48 -8.77 4.10 8.30
N ARG A 49 -9.51 3.73 7.27
CA ARG A 49 -9.76 2.32 6.91
C ARG A 49 -9.62 2.10 5.43
N LEU A 50 -8.99 1.00 5.06
CA LEU A 50 -8.92 0.53 3.68
C LEU A 50 -10.29 0.03 3.21
N SER A 51 -10.73 0.49 2.03
CA SER A 51 -11.94 0.00 1.40
C SER A 51 -11.67 -1.30 0.64
N ARG A 52 -12.20 -2.42 1.16
CA ARG A 52 -12.07 -3.74 0.49
C ARG A 52 -12.75 -3.78 -0.87
N SER A 53 -13.82 -3.01 -1.08
CA SER A 53 -14.56 -2.98 -2.35
C SER A 53 -13.85 -2.19 -3.45
N LYS A 54 -12.87 -1.36 -3.09
CA LYS A 54 -12.05 -0.57 -4.03
C LYS A 54 -10.63 -1.10 -4.19
N THR A 55 -10.29 -2.20 -3.52
CA THR A 55 -8.94 -2.78 -3.60
C THR A 55 -8.87 -3.69 -4.83
N GLU A 56 -8.02 -3.35 -5.80
CA GLU A 56 -7.74 -4.20 -6.96
C GLU A 56 -6.35 -4.84 -6.84
N TYR A 57 -6.22 -6.09 -7.27
CA TYR A 57 -4.95 -6.81 -7.32
C TYR A 57 -4.52 -6.97 -8.77
N MET A 58 -3.35 -6.46 -9.12
CA MET A 58 -2.76 -6.58 -10.45
C MET A 58 -1.50 -7.44 -10.39
N GLU A 59 -1.43 -8.47 -11.23
CA GLU A 59 -0.25 -9.31 -11.39
C GLU A 59 0.44 -8.94 -12.71
N TYR A 60 1.71 -8.53 -12.65
CA TYR A 60 2.53 -8.35 -13.85
C TYR A 60 3.39 -9.59 -14.08
N LYS A 61 3.11 -10.31 -15.17
CA LYS A 61 4.00 -11.37 -15.66
C LYS A 61 4.90 -10.78 -16.72
N ARG A 62 6.21 -10.88 -16.50
CA ARG A 62 7.18 -10.52 -17.54
C ARG A 62 7.26 -11.72 -18.50
N ASP A 63 6.55 -11.65 -19.62
CA ASP A 63 6.77 -12.59 -20.71
C ASP A 63 8.19 -12.37 -21.26
N GLY A 64 8.93 -13.47 -21.41
CA GLY A 64 10.34 -13.50 -21.84
C GLY A 64 10.50 -13.51 -23.34
#